data_AF-A0A9D6A3U3-F1
#
_entry.id   AF-A0A9D6A3U3-F1
#
_cell.length_a   1.000
_cell.length_b   1.000
_cell.length_c   1.000
_cell.angle_alpha   90.00
_cell.angle_beta   90.00
_cell.angle_gamma   90.00
#
_symmetry.space_group_name_H-M   'P 1'
#
loop_
_entity.id
_entity.type
_entity.pdbx_description
1 polymer ?
#
loop_
_entity_poly.entity_id
_entity_poly.type
_entity_poly.pdbx_seq_one_letter_code
_entity_poly.pdbx_strand_id
1 'polypeptide(L)'
;MRALMFGWEFPPHILGGLGTASYGLTKGMAAQGDMDITFVIPRPSGDEDTSFLRIIGAGDTPVVWRDVSYDYVRERLAGKMTPELYYQLR
;
A
#
# COMPACT_ATOMS: atom_id res chain seq x y z
N MET A 1 11.84 12.73 -5.52
CA MET A 1 12.06 12.36 -4.11
C MET A 1 11.25 11.10 -3.76
N ARG A 2 11.67 10.27 -2.80
CA ARG A 2 10.90 9.10 -2.34
C ARG A 2 10.39 9.33 -0.92
N ALA A 3 9.10 9.12 -0.70
CA ALA A 3 8.48 9.20 0.62
C ALA A 3 7.87 7.85 0.99
N LEU A 4 8.20 7.37 2.19
CA LEU A 4 7.58 6.19 2.80
C LEU A 4 6.77 6.67 4.00
N MET A 5 5.46 6.42 3.98
CA MET A 5 4.56 6.75 5.07
C MET A 5 3.97 5.47 5.66
N PHE A 6 3.88 5.43 6.98
CA PHE A 6 3.16 4.39 7.71
C PHE A 6 1.89 5.01 8.27
N GLY A 7 0.77 4.36 7.99
CA GLY A 7 -0.53 4.78 8.50
C GLY A 7 -1.36 3.59 8.95
N TRP A 8 -2.57 3.89 9.35
CA TRP A 8 -3.53 2.88 9.80
C TRP A 8 -4.74 2.76 8.87
N GLU A 9 -5.13 3.87 8.24
CA GLU A 9 -6.36 4.00 7.46
C GLU A 9 -6.10 4.83 6.20
N PHE A 10 -6.80 4.50 5.12
CA PHE A 10 -6.78 5.27 3.88
C PHE A 10 -8.17 5.25 3.24
N PRO A 11 -8.65 6.34 2.62
CA PRO A 11 -9.95 6.35 1.95
C PRO A 11 -10.08 5.21 0.91
N PRO A 12 -11.26 4.59 0.81
CA PRO A 12 -12.54 4.96 1.41
C PRO A 12 -12.76 4.47 2.85
N HIS A 13 -11.90 3.57 3.35
CA HIS A 13 -12.07 2.93 4.65
C HIS A 13 -11.40 3.71 5.77
N ILE A 14 -12.12 4.68 6.32
CA ILE A 14 -11.67 5.52 7.43
C ILE A 14 -12.73 5.57 8.54
N LEU A 15 -12.29 5.59 9.80
CA LEU A 15 -13.17 5.69 10.97
C LEU A 15 -13.15 7.09 11.59
N GLY A 16 -12.27 7.98 11.11
CA GLY A 16 -12.14 9.34 11.61
C GLY A 16 -11.23 10.23 10.75
N GLY A 17 -10.78 11.36 11.31
CA GLY A 17 -10.04 12.39 10.57
C GLY A 17 -8.60 12.04 10.17
N LEU A 18 -8.03 10.97 10.72
CA LEU A 18 -6.64 10.57 10.46
C LEU A 18 -6.41 10.18 9.00
N GLY A 19 -7.30 9.36 8.42
CA GLY A 19 -7.22 8.95 7.03
C GLY A 19 -7.40 10.12 6.07
N THR A 20 -8.32 11.04 6.38
CA THR A 20 -8.52 12.28 5.60
C THR A 20 -7.29 13.18 5.61
N ALA A 21 -6.65 13.36 6.76
CA ALA A 21 -5.42 14.14 6.87
C ALA A 21 -4.27 13.48 6.08
N SER A 22 -4.13 12.16 6.20
CA SER A 22 -3.11 11.39 5.47
C SER A 22 -3.31 11.46 3.95
N TYR A 23 -4.57 11.40 3.49
CA TYR A 23 -4.93 11.60 2.08
C TYR A 23 -4.57 13.02 1.61
N GLY A 24 -4.92 14.05 2.39
CA GLY A 24 -4.59 15.44 2.07
C GLY A 24 -3.08 15.68 1.96
N LEU A 25 -2.29 15.12 2.89
CA LEU A 25 -0.84 15.20 2.87
C LEU A 25 -0.24 14.50 1.65
N THR A 26 -0.65 13.25 1.39
CA THR A 26 -0.14 12.47 0.24
C THR A 26 -0.52 13.09 -1.10
N LYS A 27 -1.72 13.66 -1.21
CA LYS A 27 -2.16 14.40 -2.39
C LYS A 27 -1.39 15.71 -2.59
N GLY A 28 -1.14 16.45 -1.51
CA GLY A 28 -0.33 17.67 -1.55
C GLY A 28 1.12 17.39 -1.96
N MET A 29 1.71 16.31 -1.45
CA MET A 29 3.03 15.84 -1.87
C MET A 29 3.06 15.41 -3.34
N ALA A 30 2.05 14.67 -3.81
CA ALA A 30 1.96 14.23 -5.20
C ALA A 30 1.86 15.41 -6.18
N ALA A 31 1.24 16.53 -5.76
CA ALA A 31 1.14 17.75 -6.58
C ALA A 31 2.50 18.39 -6.92
N GLN A 32 3.58 18.03 -6.22
CA GLN A 32 4.94 18.49 -6.56
C GLN A 32 5.45 17.87 -7.88
N GLY A 33 4.86 16.77 -8.34
CA GLY A 33 5.13 16.14 -9.64
C GLY A 33 6.37 15.25 -9.70
N ASP A 34 7.32 15.37 -8.75
CA ASP A 34 8.55 14.59 -8.68
C ASP A 34 8.61 13.64 -7.46
N MET A 35 7.46 13.37 -6.82
CA MET A 35 7.38 12.50 -5.64
C MET A 35 6.89 11.09 -5.96
N ASP A 36 7.64 10.10 -5.47
CA ASP A 36 7.23 8.69 -5.43
C ASP A 36 6.84 8.36 -3.98
N ILE A 37 5.54 8.15 -3.76
CA ILE A 37 4.94 8.01 -2.43
C ILE A 37 4.51 6.56 -2.25
N THR A 38 5.05 5.91 -1.23
CA THR A 38 4.60 4.59 -0.77
C THR A 38 3.95 4.73 0.61
N PHE A 39 2.71 4.28 0.74
CA PHE A 39 1.95 4.31 1.96
C PHE A 39 1.68 2.88 2.44
N VAL A 40 2.08 2.58 3.67
CA VAL A 40 1.97 1.25 4.26
C VAL A 40 0.84 1.24 5.27
N ILE A 41 -0.12 0.32 5.11
CA ILE A 41 -1.22 0.08 6.05
C ILE A 41 -1.28 -1.39 6.48
N PRO A 42 -1.84 -1.72 7.66
CA PRO A 42 -1.88 -3.09 8.14
C PRO A 42 -2.65 -4.04 7.22
N ARG A 43 -3.82 -3.60 6.73
CA ARG A 43 -4.71 -4.41 5.90
C ARG A 43 -5.37 -3.51 4.84
N PRO A 44 -4.89 -3.52 3.59
CA PRO A 44 -5.60 -2.89 2.48
C PRO A 44 -6.85 -3.71 2.14
N SER A 45 -7.90 -3.01 1.73
CA SER A 45 -9.14 -3.59 1.20
C SER A 45 -9.00 -3.91 -0.30
N GLY A 46 -8.19 -3.15 -1.05
CA GLY A 46 -7.96 -3.32 -2.49
C GLY A 46 -8.76 -2.35 -3.37
N ASP A 47 -9.58 -1.49 -2.77
CA ASP A 47 -10.38 -0.46 -3.42
C ASP A 47 -9.89 0.96 -3.10
N GLU A 48 -8.75 1.08 -2.44
CA GLU A 48 -8.12 2.36 -2.14
C GLU A 48 -7.62 3.09 -3.41
N ASP A 49 -7.60 4.42 -3.36
CA ASP A 49 -7.10 5.24 -4.46
C ASP A 49 -5.57 5.15 -4.58
N THR A 50 -5.07 4.37 -5.53
CA THR A 50 -3.65 4.22 -5.86
C THR A 50 -3.21 5.07 -7.06
N SER A 51 -3.99 6.08 -7.47
CA SER A 51 -3.68 6.85 -8.69
C SER A 51 -2.43 7.73 -8.56
N PHE A 52 -2.14 8.22 -7.35
CA PHE A 52 -1.03 9.13 -7.08
C PHE A 52 -0.04 8.61 -6.02
N LEU A 53 -0.28 7.42 -5.47
CA LEU A 53 0.60 6.76 -4.52
C LEU A 53 0.54 5.23 -4.68
N ARG A 54 1.54 4.54 -4.14
CA ARG A 54 1.54 3.09 -3.98
C ARG A 54 1.08 2.72 -2.57
N ILE A 55 0.12 1.81 -2.46
CA ILE A 55 -0.30 1.26 -1.16
C ILE A 55 0.30 -0.14 -0.99
N ILE A 56 0.88 -0.40 0.19
CA ILE A 56 1.43 -1.70 0.56
C ILE A 56 0.77 -2.17 1.85
N GLY A 57 0.25 -3.41 1.83
CA GLY A 57 -0.26 -4.07 3.02
C GLY A 57 0.87 -4.70 3.84
N ALA A 58 1.09 -4.24 5.06
CA ALA A 58 2.06 -4.84 5.97
C ALA A 58 1.67 -6.28 6.38
N GLY A 59 0.38 -6.63 6.35
CA GLY A 59 -0.09 -8.00 6.55
C GLY A 59 0.10 -8.92 5.33
N ASP A 60 0.41 -8.35 4.17
CA ASP A 60 0.54 -9.05 2.90
C ASP A 60 1.99 -9.11 2.41
N THR A 61 2.94 -8.53 3.15
CA THR A 61 4.37 -8.59 2.83
C THR A 61 4.97 -9.97 3.13
N PRO A 62 5.99 -10.41 2.37
CA PRO A 62 6.62 -11.70 2.58
C PRO A 62 7.38 -11.75 3.91
N VAL A 63 7.45 -12.95 4.48
CA VAL A 63 8.40 -13.25 5.55
C VAL A 63 9.61 -13.92 4.91
N VAL A 64 10.77 -13.25 4.97
CA VAL A 64 11.98 -13.57 4.17
C VAL A 64 12.36 -15.07 4.14
N TRP A 65 12.22 -15.77 5.26
CA TRP A 65 12.60 -17.18 5.40
C TRP A 65 11.51 -18.17 4.98
N ARG A 66 10.27 -17.71 4.76
CA ARG A 66 9.14 -18.55 4.38
C ARG A 66 8.99 -18.55 2.86
N ASP A 67 9.10 -19.72 2.27
CA ASP A 67 8.78 -19.89 0.85
C ASP A 67 7.28 -20.10 0.68
N VAL A 68 6.66 -19.32 -0.20
CA VAL A 68 5.23 -19.33 -0.47
C VAL A 68 5.08 -19.48 -1.98
N SER A 69 4.23 -20.40 -2.43
CA SER A 69 4.08 -20.68 -3.86
C SER A 69 3.44 -19.50 -4.60
N TYR A 70 3.89 -19.29 -5.84
CA TYR A 70 3.44 -18.18 -6.68
C TYR A 70 1.91 -18.20 -6.88
N ASP A 71 1.36 -19.37 -7.20
CA ASP A 71 -0.07 -19.53 -7.42
C ASP A 71 -0.90 -19.19 -6.17
N TYR A 72 -0.39 -19.55 -4.97
CA TYR A 72 -1.05 -19.20 -3.71
C TYR A 72 -1.04 -17.68 -3.47
N VAL A 73 0.10 -17.01 -3.72
CA VAL A 73 0.19 -15.55 -3.59
C VAL A 73 -0.75 -14.87 -4.57
N ARG A 74 -0.80 -15.32 -5.82
CA ARG A 74 -1.69 -14.79 -6.86
C ARG A 74 -3.16 -14.89 -6.46
N GLU A 75 -3.59 -16.02 -5.92
CA GLU A 75 -4.98 -16.20 -5.47
C GLU A 75 -5.29 -15.39 -4.21
N ARG A 76 -4.38 -15.40 -3.22
CA ARG A 76 -4.58 -14.73 -1.93
C ARG A 76 -4.59 -13.20 -2.03
N LEU A 77 -3.69 -12.64 -2.84
CA LEU A 77 -3.47 -11.19 -2.95
C LEU A 77 -4.17 -10.55 -4.15
N ALA A 78 -5.03 -11.31 -4.84
CA ALA A 78 -5.83 -10.81 -5.95
C ALA A 78 -6.56 -9.51 -5.56
N GLY A 79 -6.33 -8.44 -6.33
CA GLY A 79 -6.92 -7.12 -6.10
C GLY A 79 -6.19 -6.23 -5.08
N LYS A 80 -5.18 -6.73 -4.36
CA LYS A 80 -4.41 -5.94 -3.37
C LYS A 80 -2.97 -5.72 -3.76
N MET A 81 -2.32 -6.74 -4.30
CA MET A 81 -0.89 -6.72 -4.63
C MET A 81 -0.59 -7.72 -5.74
N THR A 82 0.34 -7.37 -6.62
CA THR A 82 0.84 -8.31 -7.63
C THR A 82 1.84 -9.29 -7.00
N PRO A 83 1.85 -10.58 -7.41
CA PRO A 83 2.82 -11.54 -6.90
C PRO A 83 4.27 -11.11 -7.14
N GLU A 84 4.56 -10.39 -8.22
CA GLU A 84 5.89 -9.86 -8.50
C GLU A 84 6.34 -8.87 -7.43
N LEU A 85 5.44 -7.97 -6.99
CA LEU A 85 5.74 -7.05 -5.91
C LEU A 85 5.96 -7.80 -4.59
N TYR A 86 5.18 -8.86 -4.33
CA TYR A 86 5.39 -9.71 -3.16
C TYR A 86 6.80 -10.29 -3.13
N TYR A 87 7.30 -10.87 -4.23
CA TYR A 87 8.66 -11.42 -4.28
C TYR A 87 9.77 -10.35 -4.28
N GLN A 88 9.50 -9.14 -4.78
CA GLN A 88 10.43 -8.01 -4.71
C GLN A 88 10.62 -7.47 -3.28
N LEU A 89 9.64 -7.67 -2.40
CA LEU A 89 9.68 -7.22 -1.00
C LEU A 89 10.39 -8.23 -0.07
N ARG A 90 10.93 -9.33 -0.61
CA ARG A 90 11.66 -10.36 0.14
C ARG A 90 13.09 -9.94 0.47
#